data_AF-A0AAW0NYE6-F1
#
_entry.id   AF-A0AAW0NYE6-F1
#
_cell.length_a   1.000
_cell.length_b   1.000
_cell.length_c   1.000
_cell.angle_alpha   90.00
_cell.angle_beta   90.00
_cell.angle_gamma   90.00
#
_symmetry.space_group_name_H-M   'P 1'
#
loop_
_entity.id
_entity.type
_entity.pdbx_description
1 polymer ?
#
loop_
_entity_poly.entity_id
_entity_poly.type
_entity_poly.pdbx_seq_one_letter_code
_entity_poly.pdbx_strand_id
1 'polypeptide(L)'
;MRRIRANAIAILTVAWILGTFYYLWQDSKPHTPPSSTDSRSRGHGGQPKVVPGRLEIHRDDRTIPLIVTQPPRLDQGQLLGGFDEKSYLAAKTLKPGDDPYREHAFNLQESDRLGSERAIRDTRHYRCASMIYDADLPSTSIIITFHNEARSTLLRTIKSVLMRTPPSLIQEIILIDDFSTDSEDCQLLSRIPKVRCLRNGRREGANSASASILTFLDSHCEVNTDWLQPMIQRVKEDHTRVVSPIIDVISLDNFAYLAASADLRGGFDWSLHFKWEQIPIEQKMARSDPTQPIRTPVIAGGIFVMDKSWFNHLGQYDTHMDIWGGENFELSFRVWMCGGSLEILPCSRVGHVFRKRHPYDFPEGNALTYINITDRVTLRRKLNCKPFRWYMENVYPELRVPEQEAVSSVLRQGGLCLESRGAEGLGLGECRGIGANRPQAQRWELIEPLIRQQDLCLAITAFTAGSKVKMEPCNSKEPRQKWKPKGAALQHMVSGLCLDSQSPTSPPVIMQCRPQVASQIWEPQVIT
;
A
#
# COMPACT_ATOMS: atom_id res chain seq x y z
N MET A 1 28.60 -30.29 23.91
CA MET A 1 27.68 -29.23 23.42
C MET A 1 26.66 -28.72 24.45
N ARG A 2 26.07 -29.55 25.35
CA ARG A 2 25.07 -29.06 26.33
C ARG A 2 25.61 -28.11 27.41
N ARG A 3 26.82 -28.32 27.94
CA ARG A 3 27.44 -27.42 28.95
C ARG A 3 27.77 -26.02 28.43
N ILE A 4 28.13 -25.89 27.15
CA ILE A 4 28.47 -24.59 26.54
C ILE A 4 27.20 -23.73 26.36
N ARG A 5 26.07 -24.36 26.02
CA ARG A 5 24.77 -23.65 25.89
C ARG A 5 24.23 -23.16 27.24
N ALA A 6 24.42 -23.93 28.32
CA ALA A 6 24.02 -23.52 29.66
C ALA A 6 24.82 -22.31 30.18
N ASN A 7 26.14 -22.29 29.92
CA ASN A 7 27.00 -21.16 30.32
C ASN A 7 26.68 -19.88 29.53
N ALA A 8 26.34 -20.00 28.24
CA ALA A 8 25.95 -18.85 27.42
C ALA A 8 24.63 -18.23 27.91
N ILE A 9 23.65 -19.06 28.29
CA ILE A 9 22.37 -18.58 28.83
C ILE A 9 22.59 -17.89 30.19
N ALA A 10 23.44 -18.45 31.07
CA ALA A 10 23.76 -17.84 32.36
C ALA A 10 24.47 -16.49 32.23
N ILE A 11 25.36 -16.33 31.25
CA ILE A 11 26.04 -15.06 31.00
C ILE A 11 25.06 -14.01 30.46
N LEU A 12 24.17 -14.40 29.55
CA LEU A 12 23.16 -13.49 28.99
C LEU A 12 22.13 -13.05 30.03
N THR A 13 21.72 -13.93 30.93
CA THR A 13 20.80 -13.55 32.03
C THR A 13 21.47 -12.62 33.04
N VAL A 14 22.74 -12.85 33.40
CA VAL A 14 23.48 -11.94 34.28
C VAL A 14 23.68 -10.57 33.62
N ALA A 15 24.02 -10.53 32.33
CA ALA A 15 24.15 -9.27 31.59
C ALA A 15 22.82 -8.49 31.52
N TRP A 16 21.70 -9.19 31.35
CA TRP A 16 20.38 -8.57 31.32
C TRP A 16 19.97 -8.00 32.68
N ILE A 17 20.24 -8.74 33.77
CA ILE A 17 19.98 -8.29 35.16
C ILE A 17 20.83 -7.06 35.51
N LEU A 18 22.12 -7.06 35.17
CA LEU A 18 22.99 -5.92 35.42
C LEU A 18 22.59 -4.69 34.60
N GLY A 19 22.15 -4.88 33.35
CA GLY A 19 21.64 -3.82 32.49
C GLY A 19 20.35 -3.18 33.03
N THR A 20 19.42 -4.00 33.54
CA THR A 20 18.18 -3.49 34.16
C THR A 20 18.47 -2.77 35.47
N PHE A 21 19.39 -3.26 36.29
CA PHE A 21 19.80 -2.57 37.52
C PHE A 21 20.48 -1.22 37.24
N TYR A 22 21.34 -1.15 36.21
CA TYR A 22 21.96 0.10 35.80
C TYR A 22 20.93 1.12 35.30
N TYR A 23 19.94 0.67 34.52
CA TYR A 23 18.87 1.53 34.01
C TYR A 23 18.00 2.09 35.14
N LEU A 24 17.61 1.25 36.11
CA LEU A 24 16.82 1.66 37.27
C LEU A 24 17.62 2.56 38.24
N TRP A 25 18.94 2.39 38.31
CA TRP A 25 19.82 3.26 39.11
C TRP A 25 20.03 4.64 38.48
N GLN A 26 20.05 4.74 37.14
CA GLN A 26 20.11 6.04 36.45
C GLN A 26 18.83 6.87 36.68
N ASP A 27 17.67 6.20 36.73
CA ASP A 27 16.37 6.86 36.87
C ASP A 27 16.06 7.34 38.31
N SER A 28 16.82 6.84 39.30
CA SER A 28 16.61 7.13 40.72
C SER A 28 17.53 8.23 41.30
N LYS A 29 18.30 8.95 40.48
CA LYS A 29 19.07 10.11 40.95
C LYS A 29 18.20 11.37 41.03
N PRO A 30 18.03 12.00 42.20
CA PRO A 30 17.27 13.24 42.32
C PRO A 30 18.00 14.42 41.66
N HIS A 31 17.32 15.13 40.77
CA HIS A 31 17.80 16.36 40.14
C HIS A 31 17.88 17.50 41.16
N THR A 32 19.08 18.04 41.37
CA THR A 32 19.31 19.29 42.12
C THR A 32 19.14 20.48 41.17
N PRO A 33 18.33 21.51 41.50
CA PRO A 33 18.22 22.69 40.67
C PRO A 33 19.46 23.59 40.82
N PRO A 34 19.93 24.26 39.75
CA PRO A 34 21.13 25.07 39.82
C PRO A 34 20.84 26.41 40.51
N SER A 35 21.75 26.79 41.41
CA SER A 35 21.80 28.07 42.11
C SER A 35 22.29 29.18 41.18
N SER A 36 21.60 30.32 41.23
CA SER A 36 22.05 31.57 40.63
C SER A 36 23.23 32.13 41.43
N THR A 37 24.38 32.27 40.79
CA THR A 37 25.45 33.15 41.28
C THR A 37 25.90 34.12 40.20
N ASP A 38 25.75 35.38 40.58
CA ASP A 38 26.11 36.61 39.93
C ASP A 38 27.64 36.81 39.99
N SER A 39 28.30 37.17 38.88
CA SER A 39 29.56 37.93 38.94
C SER A 39 29.94 38.54 37.58
N ARG A 40 29.65 39.84 37.49
CA ARG A 40 30.50 40.95 37.04
C ARG A 40 31.65 40.68 36.06
N SER A 41 31.57 41.43 34.97
CA SER A 41 32.60 41.79 34.01
C SER A 41 33.86 42.42 34.62
N ARG A 42 35.03 42.04 34.09
CA ARG A 42 36.24 42.87 33.97
C ARG A 42 37.12 42.29 32.85
N GLY A 43 37.42 43.11 31.84
CA GLY A 43 38.27 42.71 30.72
C GLY A 43 39.75 43.01 30.96
N HIS A 44 40.62 42.33 30.22
CA HIS A 44 41.84 42.92 29.65
C HIS A 44 42.42 42.04 28.54
N GLY A 45 43.17 42.68 27.65
CA GLY A 45 43.49 42.21 26.31
C GLY A 45 44.62 41.19 26.21
N GLY A 46 44.69 40.58 25.02
CA GLY A 46 45.76 39.67 24.62
C GLY A 46 45.44 38.94 23.32
N GLN A 47 45.75 39.53 22.17
CA GLN A 47 46.08 38.76 20.96
C GLN A 47 47.52 38.22 21.13
N PRO A 48 47.93 37.06 20.55
CA PRO A 48 47.75 36.79 19.12
C PRO A 48 47.72 35.31 18.64
N LYS A 49 47.59 35.16 17.31
CA LYS A 49 47.99 34.05 16.40
C LYS A 49 46.96 32.98 16.05
N VAL A 50 46.49 33.12 14.82
CA VAL A 50 45.84 32.11 13.97
C VAL A 50 46.85 31.00 13.62
N VAL A 51 46.47 29.75 13.86
CA VAL A 51 46.98 28.55 13.18
C VAL A 51 45.75 27.79 12.67
N PRO A 52 45.62 27.49 11.36
CA PRO A 52 44.46 26.77 10.84
C PRO A 52 44.71 25.27 10.90
N GLY A 53 43.82 24.54 11.56
CA GLY A 53 43.76 23.08 11.43
C GLY A 53 43.27 22.37 12.70
N ARG A 54 42.19 21.60 12.51
CA ARG A 54 41.54 20.67 13.46
C ARG A 54 40.45 21.29 14.31
N LEU A 55 39.23 21.29 13.78
CA LEU A 55 38.01 21.43 14.58
C LEU A 55 37.88 20.14 15.42
N GLU A 56 38.20 20.23 16.71
CA GLU A 56 37.79 19.22 17.67
C GLU A 56 36.27 19.35 17.85
N ILE A 57 35.55 18.30 17.46
CA ILE A 57 34.11 18.20 17.68
C ILE A 57 33.91 17.89 19.16
N HIS A 58 33.71 18.94 19.95
CA HIS A 58 33.18 18.82 21.30
C HIS A 58 31.79 18.19 21.21
N ARG A 59 31.65 17.02 21.83
CA ARG A 59 30.49 16.14 21.77
C ARG A 59 29.48 16.58 22.82
N ASP A 60 28.89 17.76 22.64
CA ASP A 60 27.79 18.24 23.48
C ASP A 60 26.43 17.98 22.81
N ASP A 61 25.62 17.22 23.55
CA ASP A 61 24.17 17.07 23.51
C ASP A 61 23.45 16.99 22.14
N ARG A 62 23.16 15.75 21.71
CA ARG A 62 22.35 15.45 20.51
C ARG A 62 20.84 15.58 20.78
N THR A 63 20.38 16.77 21.16
CA THR A 63 18.98 17.14 20.93
C THR A 63 18.92 17.94 19.63
N ILE A 64 18.56 17.26 18.53
CA ILE A 64 18.24 17.94 17.27
C ILE A 64 17.12 18.93 17.60
N PRO A 65 17.28 20.25 17.37
CA PRO A 65 16.24 21.21 17.67
C PRO A 65 14.95 20.82 16.93
N LEU A 66 13.83 20.80 17.65
CA LEU A 66 12.51 20.61 17.06
C LEU A 66 12.25 21.75 16.07
N ILE A 67 12.54 21.51 14.79
CA ILE A 67 12.11 22.40 13.70
C ILE A 67 10.60 22.18 13.58
N VAL A 68 9.87 23.00 14.32
CA VAL A 68 8.43 23.13 14.18
C VAL A 68 8.19 23.96 12.93
N THR A 69 7.37 23.46 12.00
CA THR A 69 6.93 24.28 10.87
C THR A 69 6.06 25.39 11.43
N GLN A 70 6.63 26.58 11.60
CA GLN A 70 5.85 27.76 11.90
C GLN A 70 5.14 28.19 10.61
N PRO A 71 3.83 28.49 10.65
CA PRO A 71 3.17 29.09 9.50
C PRO A 71 3.93 30.38 9.11
N PRO A 72 4.12 30.67 7.81
CA PRO A 72 4.54 32.00 7.39
C PRO A 72 3.64 33.04 8.06
N ARG A 73 4.18 34.18 8.50
CA ARG A 73 3.36 35.33 8.95
C ARG A 73 2.64 35.92 7.74
N LEU A 74 1.64 35.20 7.21
CA LEU A 74 0.66 35.72 6.28
C LEU A 74 -0.43 36.41 7.11
N ASP A 75 -0.89 37.56 6.63
CA ASP A 75 -1.95 38.31 7.28
C ASP A 75 -3.24 37.47 7.24
N GLN A 76 -3.75 37.04 8.40
CA GLN A 76 -4.89 36.10 8.52
C GLN A 76 -6.11 36.53 7.69
N GLY A 77 -6.36 37.85 7.62
CA GLY A 77 -7.47 38.42 6.85
C GLY A 77 -7.36 38.20 5.33
N GLN A 78 -6.16 37.94 4.82
CA GLN A 78 -5.94 37.71 3.39
C GLN A 78 -6.16 36.25 2.99
N LEU A 79 -5.95 35.30 3.92
CA LEU A 79 -5.99 33.86 3.63
C LEU A 79 -7.41 33.26 3.73
N LEU A 80 -8.22 33.74 4.68
CA LEU A 80 -9.60 33.28 4.88
C LEU A 80 -10.64 34.18 4.22
N GLY A 81 -10.25 35.37 3.74
CA GLY A 81 -11.19 36.34 3.17
C GLY A 81 -12.32 36.66 4.16
N GLY A 82 -13.57 36.45 3.74
CA GLY A 82 -14.77 36.68 4.54
C GLY A 82 -15.30 35.45 5.31
N PHE A 83 -14.51 34.37 5.42
CA PHE A 83 -14.93 33.15 6.11
C PHE A 83 -14.89 33.31 7.64
N ASP A 84 -16.02 33.06 8.31
CA ASP A 84 -16.13 33.07 9.76
C ASP A 84 -15.86 31.66 10.34
N GLU A 85 -14.59 31.42 10.65
CA GLU A 85 -14.12 30.16 11.23
C GLU A 85 -14.77 29.84 12.58
N LYS A 86 -14.98 30.85 13.44
CA LYS A 86 -15.53 30.62 14.78
C LYS A 86 -16.96 30.14 14.69
N SER A 87 -17.78 30.79 13.88
CA SER A 87 -19.17 30.39 13.65
C SER A 87 -19.25 29.02 12.96
N TYR A 88 -18.37 28.74 12.00
CA TYR A 88 -18.31 27.44 11.34
C TYR A 88 -18.04 26.30 12.32
N LEU A 89 -17.03 26.41 13.18
CA LEU A 89 -16.70 25.36 14.14
C LEU A 89 -17.74 25.25 15.26
N ALA A 90 -18.24 26.38 15.77
CA ALA A 90 -19.20 26.40 16.88
C ALA A 90 -20.56 25.78 16.53
N ALA A 91 -20.94 25.74 15.26
CA ALA A 91 -22.24 25.22 14.85
C ALA A 91 -22.34 23.67 14.87
N LYS A 92 -21.23 22.94 15.03
CA LYS A 92 -21.23 21.46 15.18
C LYS A 92 -20.27 21.00 16.27
N THR A 93 -20.48 21.45 17.51
CA THR A 93 -19.70 20.99 18.66
C THR A 93 -20.31 19.74 19.29
N LEU A 94 -19.46 18.84 19.75
CA LEU A 94 -19.85 17.69 20.56
C LEU A 94 -20.62 18.15 21.82
N LYS A 95 -21.79 17.55 22.11
CA LYS A 95 -22.55 17.89 23.31
C LYS A 95 -21.91 17.28 24.56
N PRO A 96 -22.03 17.91 25.73
CA PRO A 96 -21.52 17.32 26.97
C PRO A 96 -22.10 15.93 27.22
N GLY A 97 -21.23 14.92 27.36
CA GLY A 97 -21.61 13.53 27.63
C GLY A 97 -21.76 12.63 26.39
N ASP A 98 -21.71 13.18 25.17
CA ASP A 98 -21.69 12.38 23.94
C ASP A 98 -20.34 11.66 23.75
N ASP A 99 -20.37 10.47 23.14
CA ASP A 99 -19.15 9.73 22.77
C ASP A 99 -18.41 10.44 21.62
N PRO A 100 -17.19 10.94 21.84
CA PRO A 100 -16.43 11.69 20.83
C PRO A 100 -16.05 10.87 19.59
N TYR A 101 -16.11 9.53 19.64
CA TYR A 101 -15.74 8.66 18.52
C TYR A 101 -16.94 8.21 17.68
N ARG A 102 -18.17 8.48 18.14
CA ARG A 102 -19.38 7.88 17.56
C ARG A 102 -19.55 8.21 16.08
N GLU A 103 -19.46 9.49 15.73
CA GLU A 103 -19.81 9.99 14.40
C GLU A 103 -18.68 9.91 13.39
N HIS A 104 -17.43 10.05 13.83
CA HIS A 104 -16.28 10.14 12.91
C HIS A 104 -15.20 9.07 13.11
N ALA A 105 -15.37 8.17 14.09
CA ALA A 105 -14.39 7.11 14.40
C ALA A 105 -12.98 7.60 14.78
N PHE A 106 -12.87 8.85 15.23
CA PHE A 106 -11.72 9.45 15.91
C PHE A 106 -12.24 10.40 16.99
N ASN A 107 -11.38 10.86 17.89
CA ASN A 107 -11.75 11.74 18.99
C ASN A 107 -12.10 13.16 18.53
N LEU A 108 -13.38 13.44 18.27
CA LEU A 108 -13.83 14.76 17.83
C LEU A 108 -13.48 15.86 18.83
N GLN A 109 -13.59 15.58 20.14
CA GLN A 109 -13.29 16.55 21.19
C GLN A 109 -11.84 17.03 21.13
N GLU A 110 -10.88 16.13 20.94
CA GLU A 110 -9.48 16.51 20.77
C GLU A 110 -9.23 17.24 19.45
N SER A 111 -9.91 16.85 18.36
CA SER A 111 -9.84 17.56 17.08
C SER A 111 -10.30 19.02 17.18
N ASP A 112 -11.40 19.26 17.89
CA ASP A 112 -12.03 20.58 18.03
C ASP A 112 -11.25 21.49 18.98
N ARG A 113 -10.57 20.90 19.97
CA ARG A 113 -9.67 21.63 20.89
C ARG A 113 -8.46 22.22 20.17
N LEU A 114 -8.06 21.63 19.05
CA LEU A 114 -6.89 22.04 18.29
C LEU A 114 -7.22 23.17 17.31
N GLY A 115 -6.39 24.21 17.32
CA GLY A 115 -6.47 25.26 16.31
C GLY A 115 -6.30 24.72 14.89
N SER A 116 -7.05 25.27 13.95
CA SER A 116 -6.98 24.91 12.52
C SER A 116 -5.64 25.26 11.86
N GLU A 117 -4.82 26.10 12.52
CA GLU A 117 -3.48 26.53 12.10
C GLU A 117 -2.36 25.89 12.95
N ARG A 118 -2.68 24.83 13.71
CA ARG A 118 -1.72 24.24 14.65
C ARG A 118 -0.39 23.93 13.96
N ALA A 119 0.69 24.22 14.66
CA ALA A 119 2.01 23.86 14.20
C ALA A 119 2.22 22.34 14.32
N ILE A 120 2.88 21.75 13.32
CA ILE A 120 3.25 20.33 13.31
C ILE A 120 4.78 20.21 13.21
N ARG A 121 5.27 19.02 13.53
CA ARG A 121 6.70 18.71 13.45
C ARG A 121 7.10 18.51 11.98
N ASP A 122 8.25 19.06 11.57
CA ASP A 122 8.88 18.64 10.31
C ASP A 122 9.42 17.21 10.46
N THR A 123 8.79 16.27 9.77
CA THR A 123 9.11 14.84 9.79
C THR A 123 9.97 14.41 8.60
N ARG A 124 10.36 15.35 7.74
CA ARG A 124 11.22 15.08 6.58
C ARG A 124 12.63 14.72 7.06
N HIS A 125 13.35 14.00 6.20
CA HIS A 125 14.77 13.78 6.40
C HIS A 125 15.52 15.12 6.23
N TYR A 126 16.57 15.38 7.04
CA TYR A 126 17.27 16.68 7.03
C TYR A 126 17.80 17.10 5.64
N ARG A 127 18.14 16.14 4.79
CA ARG A 127 18.56 16.40 3.39
C ARG A 127 17.46 16.98 2.51
N CYS A 128 16.18 16.77 2.85
CA CYS A 128 15.06 17.31 2.09
C CYS A 128 15.03 18.84 2.08
N ALA A 129 15.54 19.48 3.14
CA ALA A 129 15.65 20.94 3.21
C ALA A 129 16.67 21.53 2.21
N SER A 130 17.57 20.70 1.68
CA SER A 130 18.56 21.10 0.67
C SER A 130 18.14 20.72 -0.75
N MET A 131 16.95 20.14 -0.93
CA MET A 131 16.42 19.84 -2.26
C MET A 131 16.00 21.13 -2.95
N ILE A 132 16.39 21.26 -4.22
CA ILE A 132 16.03 22.41 -5.06
C ILE A 132 15.08 21.88 -6.12
N TYR A 133 13.94 22.55 -6.28
CA TYR A 133 12.93 22.26 -7.30
C TYR A 133 12.92 23.39 -8.32
N ASP A 134 12.36 23.11 -9.50
CA ASP A 134 12.26 24.11 -10.56
C ASP A 134 11.44 25.34 -10.12
N ALA A 135 11.81 26.53 -10.59
CA ALA A 135 11.10 27.76 -10.25
C ALA A 135 9.74 27.88 -10.99
N ASP A 136 9.59 27.18 -12.12
CA ASP A 136 8.45 27.22 -13.03
C ASP A 136 7.55 25.97 -12.91
N LEU A 137 7.41 25.42 -11.70
CA LEU A 137 6.49 24.31 -11.45
C LEU A 137 5.04 24.70 -11.83
N PRO A 138 4.30 23.84 -12.55
CA PRO A 138 2.91 24.10 -12.90
C PRO A 138 2.02 24.12 -11.65
N SER A 139 0.93 24.91 -11.70
CA SER A 139 -0.08 24.88 -10.65
C SER A 139 -0.89 23.57 -10.70
N THR A 140 -1.52 23.23 -9.57
CA THR A 140 -2.40 22.07 -9.43
C THR A 140 -3.79 22.47 -8.94
N SER A 141 -4.80 21.73 -9.39
CA SER A 141 -6.13 21.70 -8.78
C SER A 141 -6.12 20.62 -7.70
N ILE A 142 -6.36 21.03 -6.45
CA ILE A 142 -6.38 20.15 -5.29
C ILE A 142 -7.81 19.69 -5.07
N ILE A 143 -8.04 18.38 -5.08
CA ILE A 143 -9.36 17.76 -5.01
C ILE A 143 -9.48 17.06 -3.65
N ILE A 144 -10.49 17.45 -2.88
CA ILE A 144 -10.79 16.87 -1.57
C ILE A 144 -12.23 16.38 -1.59
N THR A 145 -12.43 15.07 -1.60
CA THR A 145 -13.74 14.42 -1.47
C THR A 145 -14.07 14.22 0.00
N PHE A 146 -15.30 14.48 0.40
CA PHE A 146 -15.75 14.23 1.77
C PHE A 146 -17.23 13.87 1.82
N HIS A 147 -17.59 13.08 2.82
CA HIS A 147 -18.98 12.77 3.19
C HIS A 147 -19.07 12.87 4.70
N ASN A 148 -19.96 13.71 5.26
CA ASN A 148 -20.18 13.82 6.71
C ASN A 148 -18.88 13.93 7.55
N GLU A 149 -17.90 14.70 7.08
CA GLU A 149 -16.63 14.89 7.77
C GLU A 149 -16.75 15.87 8.95
N ALA A 150 -15.92 15.69 9.99
CA ALA A 150 -15.85 16.66 11.07
C ALA A 150 -15.32 18.02 10.56
N ARG A 151 -16.06 19.10 10.87
CA ARG A 151 -15.72 20.48 10.48
C ARG A 151 -14.29 20.87 10.85
N SER A 152 -13.82 20.50 12.04
CA SER A 152 -12.46 20.81 12.50
C SER A 152 -11.38 20.14 11.65
N THR A 153 -11.57 18.88 11.26
CA THR A 153 -10.62 18.17 10.39
C THR A 153 -10.65 18.69 8.96
N LEU A 154 -11.83 18.90 8.38
CA LEU A 154 -11.99 19.40 7.01
C LEU A 154 -11.38 20.79 6.85
N LEU A 155 -11.67 21.71 7.77
CA LEU A 155 -11.08 23.05 7.76
C LEU A 155 -9.57 23.00 7.94
N ARG A 156 -9.06 22.15 8.83
CA ARG A 156 -7.62 22.02 9.08
C ARG A 156 -6.88 21.43 7.88
N THR A 157 -7.49 20.52 7.13
CA THR A 157 -6.97 20.05 5.83
C THR A 157 -6.79 21.22 4.87
N ILE A 158 -7.85 22.01 4.63
CA ILE A 158 -7.84 23.16 3.71
C ILE A 158 -6.80 24.20 4.14
N LYS A 159 -6.78 24.58 5.42
CA LYS A 159 -5.85 25.58 5.93
C LYS A 159 -4.40 25.08 5.89
N SER A 160 -4.15 23.80 6.17
CA SER A 160 -2.79 23.25 6.04
C SER A 160 -2.27 23.39 4.61
N VAL A 161 -3.10 23.12 3.60
CA VAL A 161 -2.78 23.30 2.18
C VAL A 161 -2.47 24.76 1.87
N LEU A 162 -3.37 25.69 2.23
CA LEU A 162 -3.20 27.11 1.95
C LEU A 162 -1.96 27.71 2.64
N MET A 163 -1.65 27.27 3.85
CA MET A 163 -0.55 27.83 4.65
C MET A 163 0.83 27.26 4.30
N ARG A 164 0.90 26.03 3.79
CA ARG A 164 2.17 25.30 3.59
C ARG A 164 2.48 25.01 2.12
N THR A 165 1.75 25.66 1.22
CA THR A 165 1.96 25.56 -0.23
C THR A 165 2.17 26.96 -0.80
N PRO A 166 3.18 27.17 -1.66
CA PRO A 166 3.32 28.43 -2.39
C PRO A 166 2.02 28.80 -3.11
N PRO A 167 1.47 30.03 -2.94
CA PRO A 167 0.19 30.39 -3.54
C PRO A 167 0.15 30.25 -5.06
N SER A 168 1.27 30.42 -5.77
CA SER A 168 1.37 30.22 -7.22
C SER A 168 1.09 28.78 -7.66
N LEU A 169 1.33 27.78 -6.81
CA LEU A 169 1.10 26.37 -7.12
C LEU A 169 -0.34 25.93 -6.88
N ILE A 170 -1.13 26.69 -6.14
CA ILE A 170 -2.55 26.39 -5.92
C ILE A 170 -3.38 27.09 -7.00
N GLN A 171 -3.83 26.35 -8.00
CA GLN A 171 -4.82 26.87 -8.95
C GLN A 171 -6.17 27.09 -8.25
N GLU A 172 -6.63 26.04 -7.56
CA GLU A 172 -7.91 25.98 -6.85
C GLU A 172 -7.92 24.77 -5.91
N ILE A 173 -8.79 24.82 -4.91
CA ILE A 173 -9.15 23.70 -4.04
C ILE A 173 -10.62 23.35 -4.33
N ILE A 174 -10.87 22.17 -4.85
CA ILE A 174 -12.21 21.66 -5.18
C ILE A 174 -12.64 20.71 -4.07
N LEU A 175 -13.59 21.15 -3.27
CA LEU A 175 -14.28 20.31 -2.30
C LEU A 175 -15.43 19.61 -2.99
N ILE A 176 -15.40 18.28 -2.96
CA ILE A 176 -16.46 17.44 -3.50
C ILE A 176 -17.24 16.89 -2.31
N ASP A 177 -18.42 17.44 -2.10
CA ASP A 177 -19.37 16.95 -1.11
C ASP A 177 -20.13 15.76 -1.71
N ASP A 178 -19.79 14.57 -1.24
CA ASP A 178 -20.34 13.30 -1.68
C ASP A 178 -21.62 12.97 -0.91
N PHE A 179 -22.62 13.85 -1.03
CA PHE A 179 -23.95 13.67 -0.44
C PHE A 179 -23.97 13.67 1.10
N SER A 180 -23.21 14.58 1.73
CA SER A 180 -23.30 14.80 3.18
C SER A 180 -24.71 15.22 3.58
N THR A 181 -25.13 14.83 4.79
CA THR A 181 -26.45 15.15 5.35
C THR A 181 -26.65 16.66 5.48
N ASP A 182 -25.59 17.39 5.83
CA ASP A 182 -25.57 18.85 5.86
C ASP A 182 -24.81 19.40 4.66
N SER A 183 -25.54 20.01 3.72
CA SER A 183 -24.96 20.63 2.53
C SER A 183 -24.28 21.97 2.79
N GLU A 184 -24.55 22.61 3.93
CA GLU A 184 -23.99 23.93 4.22
C GLU A 184 -22.48 23.88 4.48
N ASP A 185 -21.96 22.74 4.97
CA ASP A 185 -20.54 22.56 5.27
C ASP A 185 -19.65 22.95 4.09
N CYS A 186 -19.99 22.44 2.91
CA CYS A 186 -19.26 22.70 1.67
C CYS A 186 -19.43 24.16 1.21
N GLN A 187 -20.66 24.68 1.28
CA GLN A 187 -21.00 26.02 0.80
C GLN A 187 -20.34 27.11 1.64
N LEU A 188 -20.30 26.95 2.97
CA LEU A 188 -19.64 27.88 3.88
C LEU A 188 -18.14 27.96 3.59
N LEU A 189 -17.48 26.82 3.35
CA LEU A 189 -16.06 26.75 3.03
C LEU A 189 -15.71 27.39 1.67
N SER A 190 -16.65 27.47 0.73
CA SER A 190 -16.43 28.16 -0.56
C SER A 190 -16.18 29.68 -0.44
N ARG A 191 -16.41 30.26 0.74
CA ARG A 191 -16.07 31.66 1.05
C ARG A 191 -14.56 31.86 1.27
N ILE A 192 -13.81 30.79 1.48
CA ILE A 192 -12.36 30.83 1.58
C ILE A 192 -11.77 31.03 0.17
N PRO A 193 -10.86 31.99 -0.04
CA PRO A 193 -10.19 32.19 -1.32
C PRO A 193 -9.64 30.89 -1.93
N LYS A 194 -9.83 30.72 -3.24
CA LYS A 194 -9.47 29.53 -4.04
C LYS A 194 -10.28 28.26 -3.77
N VAL A 195 -11.17 28.25 -2.77
CA VAL A 195 -12.01 27.07 -2.47
C VAL A 195 -13.29 27.11 -3.30
N ARG A 196 -13.58 26.01 -4.00
CA ARG A 196 -14.82 25.79 -4.74
C ARG A 196 -15.52 24.57 -4.18
N CYS A 197 -16.82 24.69 -3.97
CA CYS A 197 -17.66 23.58 -3.54
C CYS A 197 -18.39 22.98 -4.75
N LEU A 198 -18.34 21.66 -4.90
CA LEU A 198 -19.14 20.88 -5.83
C LEU A 198 -19.88 19.82 -5.01
N ARG A 199 -21.21 19.81 -5.06
CA ARG A 199 -22.01 18.74 -4.46
C ARG A 199 -22.38 17.74 -5.54
N ASN A 200 -22.04 16.47 -5.33
CA ASN A 200 -22.26 15.44 -6.34
C ASN A 200 -23.76 15.18 -6.56
N GLY A 201 -24.20 15.23 -7.83
CA GLY A 201 -25.34 14.44 -8.34
C GLY A 201 -24.89 13.18 -9.09
N ARG A 202 -23.61 13.16 -9.52
CA ARG A 202 -22.81 12.06 -10.09
C ARG A 202 -21.32 12.33 -9.78
N ARG A 203 -20.44 11.33 -9.89
CA ARG A 203 -18.99 11.43 -9.58
C ARG A 203 -18.23 12.28 -10.63
N GLU A 204 -18.31 13.62 -10.56
CA GLU A 204 -17.75 14.54 -11.57
C GLU A 204 -16.62 15.48 -11.07
N GLY A 205 -15.84 15.00 -10.09
CA GLY A 205 -14.80 15.79 -9.43
C GLY A 205 -13.65 16.26 -10.31
N ALA A 206 -12.93 15.32 -10.92
CA ALA A 206 -11.68 15.61 -11.64
C ALA A 206 -11.89 16.34 -12.98
N ASN A 207 -13.07 16.18 -13.61
CA ASN A 207 -13.38 16.87 -14.86
C ASN A 207 -13.51 18.38 -14.68
N SER A 208 -13.98 18.79 -13.50
CA SER A 208 -14.21 20.20 -13.12
C SER A 208 -12.92 20.96 -12.80
N ALA A 209 -11.80 20.26 -12.63
CA ALA A 209 -10.49 20.85 -12.37
C ALA A 209 -9.97 21.65 -13.57
N SER A 210 -9.42 22.84 -13.35
CA SER A 210 -8.88 23.70 -14.41
C SER A 210 -7.37 23.52 -14.66
N ALA A 211 -6.62 23.04 -13.67
CA ALA A 211 -5.17 22.84 -13.81
C ALA A 211 -4.81 21.59 -14.63
N SER A 212 -3.58 21.57 -15.14
CA SER A 212 -3.01 20.39 -15.81
C SER A 212 -2.58 19.30 -14.83
N ILE A 213 -2.29 19.65 -13.56
CA ILE A 213 -1.92 18.69 -12.52
C ILE A 213 -3.07 18.54 -11.51
N LEU A 214 -3.41 17.29 -11.19
CA LEU A 214 -4.39 16.94 -10.18
C LEU A 214 -3.68 16.49 -8.90
N THR A 215 -4.11 16.99 -7.76
CA THR A 215 -3.66 16.54 -6.43
C THR A 215 -4.87 16.08 -5.63
N PHE A 216 -4.91 14.81 -5.25
CA PHE A 216 -5.97 14.24 -4.43
C PHE A 216 -5.53 14.21 -2.96
N LEU A 217 -6.42 14.59 -2.06
CA LEU A 217 -6.23 14.57 -0.61
C LEU A 217 -7.51 14.10 0.08
N ASP A 218 -7.38 13.23 1.09
CA ASP A 218 -8.48 12.94 2.01
C ASP A 218 -8.83 14.16 2.87
N SER A 219 -10.08 14.22 3.33
CA SER A 219 -10.66 15.35 4.07
C SER A 219 -10.11 15.55 5.49
N HIS A 220 -9.28 14.66 5.98
CA HIS A 220 -8.70 14.63 7.33
C HIS A 220 -7.18 14.48 7.29
N CYS A 221 -6.55 15.35 6.51
CA CYS A 221 -5.11 15.41 6.33
C CYS A 221 -4.49 16.68 6.91
N GLU A 222 -3.20 16.64 7.23
CA GLU A 222 -2.40 17.83 7.49
C GLU A 222 -1.09 17.75 6.72
N VAL A 223 -0.95 18.59 5.70
CA VAL A 223 0.23 18.58 4.83
C VAL A 223 1.44 19.19 5.54
N ASN A 224 2.65 18.67 5.35
CA ASN A 224 3.86 19.24 5.96
C ASN A 224 4.49 20.34 5.08
N THR A 225 5.57 20.96 5.54
CA THR A 225 6.31 21.97 4.76
C THR A 225 6.92 21.35 3.48
N ASP A 226 6.89 22.11 2.39
CA ASP A 226 7.33 21.72 1.03
C ASP A 226 6.83 20.35 0.57
N TRP A 227 5.64 19.95 0.98
CA TRP A 227 5.09 18.65 0.62
C TRP A 227 4.80 18.54 -0.88
N LEU A 228 4.39 19.64 -1.52
CA LEU A 228 3.81 19.59 -2.87
C LEU A 228 4.86 19.66 -3.99
N GLN A 229 5.88 20.51 -3.82
CA GLN A 229 6.93 20.75 -4.81
C GLN A 229 7.62 19.45 -5.28
N PRO A 230 8.08 18.53 -4.39
CA PRO A 230 8.64 17.27 -4.84
C PRO A 230 7.66 16.43 -5.67
N MET A 231 6.37 16.45 -5.37
CA MET A 231 5.38 15.69 -6.14
C MET A 231 5.15 16.29 -7.52
N ILE A 232 4.95 17.61 -7.61
CA ILE A 232 4.74 18.28 -8.91
C ILE A 232 5.99 18.16 -9.78
N GLN A 233 7.20 18.28 -9.22
CA GLN A 233 8.46 18.10 -9.96
C GLN A 233 8.49 16.74 -10.67
N ARG A 234 8.13 15.66 -9.97
CA ARG A 234 8.18 14.30 -10.54
C ARG A 234 7.19 14.10 -11.67
N VAL A 235 5.99 14.66 -11.56
CA VAL A 235 4.96 14.59 -12.61
C VAL A 235 5.31 15.51 -13.79
N LYS A 236 5.92 16.68 -13.54
CA LYS A 236 6.43 17.57 -14.59
C LYS A 236 7.50 16.89 -15.44
N GLU A 237 8.42 16.17 -14.81
CA GLU A 237 9.50 15.44 -15.49
C GLU A 237 9.00 14.28 -16.36
N ASP A 238 7.87 13.68 -15.98
CA ASP A 238 7.27 12.54 -16.67
C ASP A 238 5.79 12.45 -16.28
N HIS A 239 4.93 12.89 -17.19
CA HIS A 239 3.50 12.99 -16.98
C HIS A 239 2.82 11.61 -16.74
N THR A 240 3.52 10.50 -16.97
CA THR A 240 2.99 9.14 -16.74
C THR A 240 3.20 8.65 -15.29
N ARG A 241 3.94 9.41 -14.48
CA ARG A 241 4.16 9.11 -13.06
C ARG A 241 2.96 9.52 -12.23
N VAL A 242 2.57 8.65 -11.31
CA VAL A 242 1.65 8.96 -10.22
C VAL A 242 2.44 8.86 -8.93
N VAL A 243 2.40 9.92 -8.13
CA VAL A 243 3.28 10.04 -6.97
C VAL A 243 2.50 10.29 -5.69
N SER A 244 2.93 9.67 -4.60
CA SER A 244 2.34 9.82 -3.26
C SER A 244 3.39 10.30 -2.26
N PRO A 245 2.98 11.02 -1.20
CA PRO A 245 3.85 11.35 -0.09
C PRO A 245 4.12 10.12 0.78
N ILE A 246 5.07 10.23 1.70
CA ILE A 246 4.99 9.43 2.91
C ILE A 246 3.80 9.93 3.73
N ILE A 247 2.92 9.00 4.09
CA ILE A 247 1.73 9.28 4.88
C ILE A 247 2.07 9.11 6.36
N ASP A 248 2.25 10.22 7.06
CA ASP A 248 2.45 10.27 8.50
C ASP A 248 1.14 9.99 9.24
N VAL A 249 1.23 9.61 10.51
CA VAL A 249 0.08 9.24 11.33
C VAL A 249 -0.38 10.42 12.16
N ILE A 250 -1.63 10.83 12.01
CA ILE A 250 -2.32 11.64 13.01
C ILE A 250 -3.08 10.69 13.92
N SER A 251 -2.72 10.66 15.20
CA SER A 251 -3.38 9.76 16.17
C SER A 251 -4.88 10.04 16.23
N LEU A 252 -5.69 9.00 16.12
CA LEU A 252 -7.15 9.09 16.25
C LEU A 252 -7.61 9.46 17.67
N ASP A 253 -6.76 9.29 18.68
CA ASP A 253 -7.11 9.50 20.10
C ASP A 253 -6.76 10.90 20.59
N ASN A 254 -5.54 11.38 20.28
CA ASN A 254 -4.99 12.64 20.80
C ASN A 254 -4.51 13.59 19.70
N PHE A 255 -4.70 13.24 18.43
CA PHE A 255 -4.30 14.03 17.27
C PHE A 255 -2.80 14.37 17.18
N ALA A 256 -1.92 13.67 17.91
CA ALA A 256 -0.48 13.83 17.76
C ALA A 256 -0.05 13.49 16.32
N TYR A 257 0.78 14.36 15.73
CA TYR A 257 1.38 14.14 14.41
C TYR A 257 2.67 13.33 14.55
N LEU A 258 2.65 12.08 14.08
CA LEU A 258 3.69 11.08 14.28
C LEU A 258 4.31 10.69 12.94
N ALA A 259 5.64 10.74 12.86
CA ALA A 259 6.37 10.38 11.65
C ALA A 259 6.20 8.89 11.31
N ALA A 260 5.82 8.61 10.06
CA ALA A 260 5.91 7.27 9.49
C ALA A 260 7.33 6.95 9.01
N SER A 261 7.63 5.66 8.92
CA SER A 261 8.92 5.19 8.42
C SER A 261 9.07 5.51 6.93
N ALA A 262 10.23 6.04 6.55
CA ALA A 262 10.60 6.28 5.15
C ALA A 262 11.08 5.02 4.41
N ASP A 263 11.11 3.87 5.09
CA ASP A 263 11.48 2.58 4.52
C ASP A 263 10.26 1.71 4.18
N LEU A 264 9.08 2.31 4.07
CA LEU A 264 7.84 1.63 3.72
C LEU A 264 7.41 1.92 2.29
N ARG A 265 6.90 0.90 1.60
CA ARG A 265 6.17 1.00 0.34
C ARG A 265 4.79 0.33 0.47
N GLY A 266 3.88 0.62 -0.44
CA GLY A 266 2.59 -0.04 -0.49
C GLY A 266 2.71 -1.46 -1.03
N GLY A 267 2.00 -2.40 -0.42
CA GLY A 267 1.88 -3.79 -0.85
C GLY A 267 0.48 -4.31 -0.57
N PHE A 268 0.24 -5.56 -0.94
CA PHE A 268 -1.01 -6.26 -0.69
C PHE A 268 -0.83 -7.77 -0.61
N ASP A 269 -1.86 -8.45 -0.12
CA ASP A 269 -2.00 -9.91 -0.15
C ASP A 269 -3.04 -10.37 -1.19
N TRP A 270 -3.21 -11.67 -1.37
CA TRP A 270 -4.13 -12.23 -2.37
C TRP A 270 -5.61 -12.01 -2.08
N SER A 271 -5.93 -11.55 -0.87
CA SER A 271 -7.27 -11.08 -0.52
C SER A 271 -7.48 -9.60 -0.88
N LEU A 272 -6.51 -8.98 -1.57
CA LEU A 272 -6.48 -7.57 -1.93
C LEU A 272 -6.62 -6.64 -0.71
N HIS A 273 -5.99 -7.00 0.40
CA HIS A 273 -5.86 -6.08 1.53
C HIS A 273 -4.59 -5.25 1.39
N PHE A 274 -4.73 -3.92 1.46
CA PHE A 274 -3.59 -3.03 1.44
C PHE A 274 -2.77 -3.18 2.73
N LYS A 275 -1.45 -3.20 2.60
CA LYS A 275 -0.52 -3.19 3.73
C LYS A 275 0.72 -2.36 3.40
N TRP A 276 1.31 -1.79 4.44
CA TRP A 276 2.64 -1.21 4.36
C TRP A 276 3.69 -2.31 4.48
N GLU A 277 4.60 -2.38 3.51
CA GLU A 277 5.70 -3.34 3.50
C GLU A 277 7.04 -2.62 3.58
N GLN A 278 8.02 -3.25 4.24
CA GLN A 278 9.40 -2.76 4.20
C GLN A 278 9.93 -2.86 2.77
N ILE A 279 10.70 -1.86 2.35
CA ILE A 279 11.45 -1.93 1.09
C ILE A 279 12.34 -3.18 1.12
N PRO A 280 12.36 -4.02 0.05
CA PRO A 280 13.21 -5.19 -0.03
C PRO A 280 14.67 -4.85 0.28
N ILE A 281 15.37 -5.72 1.00
CA ILE A 281 16.75 -5.48 1.48
C ILE A 281 17.67 -5.06 0.34
N GLU A 282 17.58 -5.71 -0.81
CA GLU A 282 18.38 -5.39 -2.00
C GLU A 282 18.16 -3.94 -2.48
N GLN A 283 16.89 -3.52 -2.58
CA GLN A 283 16.54 -2.14 -2.96
C GLN A 283 16.97 -1.14 -1.88
N LYS A 284 16.80 -1.51 -0.60
CA LYS A 284 17.22 -0.68 0.54
C LYS A 284 18.73 -0.47 0.56
N MET A 285 19.52 -1.51 0.27
CA MET A 285 20.98 -1.44 0.21
C MET A 285 21.49 -0.66 -1.01
N ALA A 286 20.78 -0.72 -2.14
CA ALA A 286 21.10 0.07 -3.33
C ALA A 286 20.83 1.57 -3.16
N ARG A 287 20.00 1.94 -2.18
CA ARG A 287 19.58 3.33 -1.95
C ARG A 287 20.60 4.08 -1.08
N SER A 288 21.47 4.85 -1.72
CA SER A 288 22.49 5.67 -1.04
C SER A 288 21.98 7.03 -0.55
N ASP A 289 20.88 7.53 -1.12
CA ASP A 289 20.27 8.81 -0.76
C ASP A 289 18.84 8.64 -0.22
N PRO A 290 18.58 8.98 1.05
CA PRO A 290 17.28 8.78 1.68
C PRO A 290 16.15 9.65 1.09
N THR A 291 16.47 10.64 0.26
CA THR A 291 15.50 11.53 -0.40
C THR A 291 14.95 10.94 -1.70
N GLN A 292 15.59 9.90 -2.26
CA GLN A 292 15.22 9.36 -3.57
C GLN A 292 13.82 8.75 -3.58
N PRO A 293 13.06 8.92 -4.69
CA PRO A 293 11.77 8.28 -4.88
C PRO A 293 11.82 6.76 -4.70
N ILE A 294 10.77 6.18 -4.12
CA ILE A 294 10.62 4.74 -3.90
C ILE A 294 9.53 4.23 -4.83
N ARG A 295 9.84 3.30 -5.73
CA ARG A 295 8.81 2.64 -6.54
C ARG A 295 7.92 1.76 -5.67
N THR A 296 6.60 1.88 -5.85
CA THR A 296 5.61 1.16 -5.05
C THR A 296 4.68 0.32 -5.93
N PRO A 297 4.45 -0.97 -5.61
CA PRO A 297 3.48 -1.81 -6.32
C PRO A 297 2.06 -1.22 -6.35
N VAL A 298 1.65 -0.59 -5.26
CA VAL A 298 0.32 -0.02 -5.05
C VAL A 298 0.43 1.24 -4.18
N ILE A 299 -0.46 2.21 -4.36
CA ILE A 299 -0.61 3.36 -3.46
C ILE A 299 -1.75 3.13 -2.46
N ALA A 300 -1.76 3.87 -1.34
CA ALA A 300 -2.85 3.78 -0.37
C ALA A 300 -4.20 4.22 -0.97
N GLY A 301 -4.19 5.22 -1.86
CA GLY A 301 -5.36 5.67 -2.63
C GLY A 301 -5.79 7.11 -2.33
N GLY A 302 -5.79 7.52 -1.06
CA GLY A 302 -6.35 8.82 -0.64
C GLY A 302 -5.46 10.05 -0.91
N ILE A 303 -4.16 9.86 -1.16
CA ILE A 303 -3.22 10.99 -1.34
C ILE A 303 -2.24 10.71 -2.47
N PHE A 304 -2.39 11.41 -3.59
CA PHE A 304 -1.50 11.31 -4.74
C PHE A 304 -1.60 12.51 -5.69
N VAL A 305 -0.58 12.67 -6.54
CA VAL A 305 -0.51 13.68 -7.59
C VAL A 305 -0.33 13.01 -8.95
N MET A 306 -1.05 13.49 -9.96
CA MET A 306 -1.06 12.92 -11.31
C MET A 306 -1.36 13.99 -12.36
N ASP A 307 -0.81 13.83 -13.56
CA ASP A 307 -1.18 14.66 -14.71
C ASP A 307 -2.64 14.42 -15.13
N LYS A 308 -3.40 15.49 -15.37
CA LYS A 308 -4.83 15.43 -15.73
C LYS A 308 -5.04 14.72 -17.07
N SER A 309 -4.17 14.98 -18.06
CA SER A 309 -4.30 14.34 -19.38
C SER A 309 -4.03 12.85 -19.28
N TRP A 310 -3.08 12.44 -18.44
CA TRP A 310 -2.79 11.04 -18.15
C TRP A 310 -3.93 10.37 -17.37
N PHE A 311 -4.51 11.04 -16.37
CA PHE A 311 -5.69 10.55 -15.64
C PHE A 311 -6.88 10.30 -16.59
N ASN A 312 -7.12 11.22 -17.51
CA ASN A 312 -8.14 11.08 -18.55
C ASN A 312 -7.81 9.99 -19.56
N HIS A 313 -6.57 9.89 -20.01
CA HIS A 313 -6.10 8.87 -20.93
C HIS A 313 -6.28 7.47 -20.37
N LEU A 314 -5.95 7.27 -19.09
CA LEU A 314 -6.17 6.01 -18.41
C LEU A 314 -7.66 5.74 -18.17
N GLY A 315 -8.57 6.68 -18.40
CA GLY A 315 -10.02 6.48 -18.26
C GLY A 315 -10.57 6.73 -16.85
N GLN A 316 -9.93 7.65 -16.10
CA GLN A 316 -10.37 8.14 -14.78
C GLN A 316 -10.56 7.00 -13.77
N TYR A 317 -11.38 7.16 -12.74
CA TYR A 317 -11.84 6.03 -11.91
C TYR A 317 -12.96 5.26 -12.63
N ASP A 318 -13.15 3.99 -12.26
CA ASP A 318 -14.33 3.25 -12.67
C ASP A 318 -15.58 3.84 -12.00
N THR A 319 -16.49 4.38 -12.80
CA THR A 319 -17.73 5.02 -12.33
C THR A 319 -18.69 4.04 -11.69
N HIS A 320 -18.47 2.74 -11.85
CA HIS A 320 -19.26 1.69 -11.24
C HIS A 320 -18.74 1.24 -9.88
N MET A 321 -17.53 1.64 -9.45
CA MET A 321 -17.11 1.39 -8.07
C MET A 321 -18.07 2.09 -7.12
N ASP A 322 -18.49 1.41 -6.05
CA ASP A 322 -19.43 1.97 -5.09
C ASP A 322 -18.79 2.14 -3.72
N ILE A 323 -19.16 3.25 -3.05
CA ILE A 323 -18.78 3.64 -1.69
C ILE A 323 -17.27 3.71 -1.44
N TRP A 324 -16.61 2.58 -1.16
CA TRP A 324 -15.22 2.54 -0.72
C TRP A 324 -14.58 1.16 -0.96
N GLY A 325 -13.33 1.16 -1.41
CA GLY A 325 -12.48 -0.03 -1.48
C GLY A 325 -12.21 -0.49 -2.91
N GLY A 326 -10.96 -0.85 -3.19
CA GLY A 326 -10.55 -1.42 -4.48
C GLY A 326 -10.08 -0.40 -5.51
N GLU A 327 -10.43 0.88 -5.35
CA GLU A 327 -10.07 1.95 -6.30
C GLU A 327 -8.56 2.21 -6.34
N ASN A 328 -7.91 2.10 -5.19
CA ASN A 328 -6.47 2.20 -5.04
C ASN A 328 -5.75 1.08 -5.82
N PHE A 329 -6.28 -0.14 -5.79
CA PHE A 329 -5.75 -1.29 -6.55
C PHE A 329 -5.98 -1.15 -8.03
N GLU A 330 -7.19 -0.81 -8.45
CA GLU A 330 -7.54 -0.70 -9.86
C GLU A 330 -6.71 0.37 -10.55
N LEU A 331 -6.59 1.56 -9.96
CA LEU A 331 -5.75 2.63 -10.48
C LEU A 331 -4.28 2.21 -10.51
N SER A 332 -3.79 1.60 -9.43
CA SER A 332 -2.38 1.16 -9.33
C SER A 332 -2.02 0.14 -10.41
N PHE A 333 -2.85 -0.89 -10.59
CA PHE A 333 -2.65 -1.93 -11.60
C PHE A 333 -2.71 -1.32 -12.99
N ARG A 334 -3.69 -0.44 -13.26
CA ARG A 334 -3.84 0.21 -14.55
C ARG A 334 -2.65 1.10 -14.88
N VAL A 335 -2.18 1.94 -13.96
CA VAL A 335 -0.99 2.77 -14.17
C VAL A 335 0.22 1.92 -14.54
N TRP A 336 0.54 0.90 -13.75
CA TRP A 336 1.69 0.04 -14.03
C TRP A 336 1.56 -0.76 -15.33
N MET A 337 0.40 -1.39 -15.54
CA MET A 337 0.20 -2.28 -16.68
C MET A 337 0.03 -1.50 -17.99
N CYS A 338 -0.39 -0.24 -17.95
CA CYS A 338 -0.64 0.58 -19.15
C CYS A 338 0.47 1.63 -19.40
N GLY A 339 1.65 1.49 -18.77
CA GLY A 339 2.88 2.18 -19.18
C GLY A 339 3.35 3.32 -18.28
N GLY A 340 2.67 3.59 -17.17
CA GLY A 340 3.12 4.55 -16.15
C GLY A 340 3.90 3.91 -15.00
N SER A 341 4.08 4.66 -13.92
CA SER A 341 4.69 4.14 -12.69
C SER A 341 4.17 4.83 -11.44
N LEU A 342 4.29 4.15 -10.30
CA LEU A 342 3.91 4.68 -8.99
C LEU A 342 5.15 4.91 -8.12
N GLU A 343 5.23 6.07 -7.47
CA GLU A 343 6.35 6.44 -6.60
C GLU A 343 5.86 6.99 -5.24
N ILE A 344 6.57 6.68 -4.16
CA ILE A 344 6.45 7.34 -2.85
C ILE A 344 7.66 8.27 -2.69
N LEU A 345 7.40 9.53 -2.35
CA LEU A 345 8.44 10.56 -2.27
C LEU A 345 8.81 10.88 -0.82
N PRO A 346 10.01 10.53 -0.32
CA PRO A 346 10.36 10.71 1.09
C PRO A 346 10.37 12.15 1.61
N CYS A 347 10.60 13.11 0.72
CA CYS A 347 10.60 14.53 1.05
C CYS A 347 9.21 15.17 1.01
N SER A 348 8.19 14.44 0.54
CA SER A 348 6.80 14.83 0.66
C SER A 348 6.16 14.11 1.85
N ARG A 349 5.61 14.88 2.79
CA ARG A 349 5.02 14.37 4.04
C ARG A 349 3.61 14.91 4.21
N VAL A 350 2.64 14.03 4.42
CA VAL A 350 1.26 14.41 4.72
C VAL A 350 0.77 13.54 5.86
N GLY A 351 0.28 14.16 6.94
CA GLY A 351 -0.34 13.43 8.04
C GLY A 351 -1.77 13.06 7.69
N HIS A 352 -2.20 11.87 8.10
CA HIS A 352 -3.55 11.35 7.87
C HIS A 352 -4.12 10.74 9.16
N VAL A 353 -5.41 10.97 9.45
CA VAL A 353 -6.09 10.34 10.59
C VAL A 353 -6.48 8.91 10.23
N PHE A 354 -5.70 7.93 10.69
CA PHE A 354 -6.00 6.51 10.46
C PHE A 354 -7.11 6.03 11.40
N ARG A 355 -8.23 5.58 10.85
CA ARG A 355 -9.40 5.09 11.59
C ARG A 355 -9.39 3.56 11.64
N LYS A 356 -9.96 2.97 12.71
CA LYS A 356 -10.13 1.51 12.83
C LYS A 356 -11.42 0.99 12.19
N ARG A 357 -12.38 1.86 11.92
CA ARG A 357 -13.69 1.57 11.30
C ARG A 357 -14.07 2.68 10.33
N HIS A 358 -14.86 2.34 9.31
CA HIS A 358 -15.53 3.33 8.46
C HIS A 358 -16.74 3.91 9.20
N PRO A 359 -16.95 5.23 9.23
CA PRO A 359 -18.08 5.86 9.91
C PRO A 359 -19.34 6.01 9.02
N TYR A 360 -19.39 5.37 7.86
CA TYR A 360 -20.49 5.49 6.88
C TYR A 360 -21.13 4.13 6.62
N ASP A 361 -22.41 4.14 6.26
CA ASP A 361 -23.22 2.95 6.07
C ASP A 361 -22.98 2.29 4.70
N PHE A 362 -22.94 0.96 4.67
CA PHE A 362 -22.95 0.15 3.44
C PHE A 362 -24.37 -0.41 3.24
N PRO A 363 -25.19 0.15 2.32
CA PRO A 363 -26.63 -0.17 2.22
C PRO A 363 -26.95 -1.65 1.99
N GLU A 364 -26.05 -2.43 1.40
CA GLU A 364 -26.25 -3.86 1.06
C GLU A 364 -25.19 -4.81 1.66
N GLY A 365 -24.34 -4.33 2.58
CA GLY A 365 -23.20 -5.08 3.11
C GLY A 365 -22.08 -5.32 2.08
N ASN A 366 -20.98 -5.98 2.48
CA ASN A 366 -19.77 -6.15 1.65
C ASN A 366 -19.90 -7.28 0.59
N ALA A 367 -21.12 -7.66 0.20
CA ALA A 367 -21.38 -8.83 -0.61
C ALA A 367 -21.42 -8.50 -2.12
N LEU A 368 -20.28 -8.76 -2.79
CA LEU A 368 -20.11 -9.01 -4.24
C LEU A 368 -21.24 -8.54 -5.19
N THR A 369 -21.35 -7.24 -5.41
CA THR A 369 -22.04 -6.70 -6.59
C THR A 369 -21.09 -6.86 -7.79
N TYR A 370 -21.25 -7.92 -8.58
CA TYR A 370 -20.54 -8.03 -9.85
C TYR A 370 -21.15 -7.05 -10.85
N ILE A 371 -20.45 -5.96 -11.12
CA ILE A 371 -20.91 -4.92 -12.04
C ILE A 371 -20.38 -5.23 -13.45
N ASN A 372 -21.10 -4.76 -14.47
CA ASN A 372 -20.70 -4.92 -15.86
C ASN A 372 -19.34 -4.23 -16.13
N ILE A 373 -18.30 -5.02 -16.36
CA ILE A 373 -16.92 -4.55 -16.60
C ILE A 373 -16.57 -4.33 -18.08
N THR A 374 -17.55 -4.39 -18.99
CA THR A 374 -17.29 -4.37 -20.45
C THR A 374 -16.49 -3.14 -20.89
N ASP A 375 -16.80 -1.97 -20.35
CA ASP A 375 -16.09 -0.73 -20.67
C ASP A 375 -14.65 -0.75 -20.17
N ARG A 376 -14.42 -1.28 -18.98
CA ARG A 376 -13.06 -1.41 -18.39
C ARG A 376 -12.20 -2.43 -19.17
N VAL A 377 -12.79 -3.54 -19.59
CA VAL A 377 -12.11 -4.54 -20.45
C VAL A 377 -11.77 -3.94 -21.81
N THR A 378 -12.69 -3.16 -22.40
CA THR A 378 -12.47 -2.49 -23.68
C THR A 378 -11.37 -1.44 -23.58
N LEU A 379 -11.39 -0.64 -22.52
CA LEU A 379 -10.35 0.34 -22.22
C LEU A 379 -8.97 -0.31 -22.07
N ARG A 380 -8.86 -1.41 -21.31
CA ARG A 380 -7.61 -2.16 -21.16
C ARG A 380 -7.04 -2.62 -22.51
N ARG A 381 -7.90 -3.09 -23.42
CA ARG A 381 -7.49 -3.48 -24.79
C ARG A 381 -7.03 -2.27 -25.59
N LYS A 382 -7.79 -1.16 -25.55
CA LYS A 382 -7.46 0.09 -26.26
C LYS A 382 -6.10 0.65 -25.85
N LEU A 383 -5.76 0.55 -24.56
CA LEU A 383 -4.50 1.02 -24.00
C LEU A 383 -3.33 0.03 -24.19
N ASN A 384 -3.56 -1.13 -24.80
CA ASN A 384 -2.56 -2.19 -24.98
C ASN A 384 -1.82 -2.56 -23.68
N CYS A 385 -2.55 -2.63 -22.56
CA CYS A 385 -1.94 -2.87 -21.26
C CYS A 385 -1.34 -4.27 -21.16
N LYS A 386 -0.20 -4.37 -20.47
CA LYS A 386 0.51 -5.61 -20.18
C LYS A 386 -0.37 -6.57 -19.36
N PRO A 387 -0.12 -7.89 -19.42
CA PRO A 387 -0.83 -8.86 -18.59
C PRO A 387 -0.44 -8.74 -17.12
N PHE A 388 -1.32 -9.16 -16.20
CA PHE A 388 -1.04 -9.13 -14.76
C PHE A 388 0.17 -10.00 -14.38
N ARG A 389 0.44 -11.06 -15.15
CA ARG A 389 1.69 -11.84 -15.03
C ARG A 389 2.94 -10.96 -15.16
N TRP A 390 2.96 -10.03 -16.12
CA TRP A 390 4.07 -9.09 -16.26
C TRP A 390 4.19 -8.19 -15.03
N TYR A 391 3.07 -7.70 -14.48
CA TYR A 391 3.06 -6.92 -13.24
C TYR A 391 3.68 -7.70 -12.08
N MET A 392 3.28 -8.95 -11.89
CA MET A 392 3.86 -9.81 -10.84
C MET A 392 5.36 -10.04 -11.05
N GLU A 393 5.80 -10.27 -12.29
CA GLU A 393 7.21 -10.54 -12.57
C GLU A 393 8.12 -9.30 -12.53
N ASN A 394 7.59 -8.10 -12.77
CA ASN A 394 8.39 -6.89 -13.00
C ASN A 394 8.14 -5.75 -11.99
N VAL A 395 6.97 -5.73 -11.35
CA VAL A 395 6.57 -4.66 -10.42
C VAL A 395 6.52 -5.17 -8.99
N TYR A 396 5.96 -6.37 -8.77
CA TYR A 396 5.80 -6.94 -7.44
C TYR A 396 6.21 -8.42 -7.34
N PRO A 397 7.48 -8.75 -7.67
CA PRO A 397 7.98 -10.14 -7.66
C PRO A 397 8.05 -10.76 -6.27
N GLU A 398 8.02 -9.95 -5.21
CA GLU A 398 8.05 -10.43 -3.83
C GLU A 398 6.70 -10.96 -3.35
N LEU A 399 5.60 -10.61 -4.04
CA LEU A 399 4.28 -11.18 -3.75
C LEU A 399 4.27 -12.65 -4.15
N ARG A 400 4.53 -13.52 -3.17
CA ARG A 400 4.43 -14.97 -3.33
C ARG A 400 3.01 -15.32 -3.75
N VAL A 401 2.85 -15.85 -4.95
CA VAL A 401 1.63 -16.57 -5.33
C VAL A 401 1.45 -17.68 -4.30
N PRO A 402 0.30 -17.79 -3.61
CA PRO A 402 0.10 -18.87 -2.68
C PRO A 402 0.23 -20.13 -3.51
N GLU A 403 1.15 -21.02 -3.14
CA GLU A 403 1.05 -22.39 -3.61
C GLU A 403 -0.36 -22.82 -3.19
N GLN A 404 -1.24 -23.10 -4.17
CA GLN A 404 -2.55 -23.67 -3.84
C GLN A 404 -2.28 -24.84 -2.90
N GLU A 405 -2.93 -24.87 -1.74
CA GLU A 405 -2.69 -25.93 -0.75
C GLU A 405 -2.75 -27.28 -1.45
N ALA A 406 -1.70 -28.07 -1.30
CA ALA A 406 -1.59 -29.36 -1.96
C ALA A 406 -2.78 -30.24 -1.57
N VAL A 407 -3.70 -30.46 -2.49
CA VAL A 407 -4.82 -31.36 -2.24
C VAL A 407 -4.33 -32.77 -2.46
N SER A 408 -4.18 -33.52 -1.37
CA SER A 408 -3.92 -34.95 -1.45
C SER A 408 -5.14 -35.65 -2.02
N SER A 409 -4.97 -36.34 -3.14
CA SER A 409 -6.06 -36.92 -3.91
C SER A 409 -5.70 -38.27 -4.53
N VAL A 410 -6.73 -38.95 -5.02
CA VAL A 410 -6.64 -40.15 -5.84
C VAL A 410 -7.26 -39.83 -7.19
N LEU A 411 -6.52 -40.06 -8.27
CA LEU A 411 -7.03 -39.88 -9.63
C LEU A 411 -7.67 -41.18 -10.11
N ARG A 412 -8.99 -41.27 -9.93
CA ARG A 412 -9.78 -42.49 -10.18
C ARG A 412 -10.46 -42.45 -11.54
N GLN A 413 -10.52 -43.61 -12.19
CA GLN A 413 -11.27 -43.87 -13.41
C GLN A 413 -12.04 -45.19 -13.25
N GLY A 414 -13.29 -45.11 -12.78
CA GLY A 414 -14.10 -46.30 -12.47
C GLY A 414 -13.50 -47.11 -11.31
N GLY A 415 -13.16 -48.39 -11.50
CA GLY A 415 -12.49 -49.21 -10.48
C GLY A 415 -10.97 -49.03 -10.39
N LEU A 416 -10.40 -48.24 -11.30
CA LEU A 416 -8.95 -48.11 -11.49
C LEU A 416 -8.45 -46.73 -11.02
N CYS A 417 -7.19 -46.69 -10.60
CA CYS A 417 -6.52 -45.51 -10.10
C CYS A 417 -5.22 -45.28 -10.88
N LEU A 418 -4.90 -44.03 -11.17
CA LEU A 418 -3.58 -43.68 -11.71
C LEU A 418 -2.50 -44.06 -10.69
N GLU A 419 -1.52 -44.82 -11.15
CA GLU A 419 -0.49 -45.42 -10.32
C GLU A 419 0.89 -45.25 -10.96
N SER A 420 1.86 -44.79 -10.16
CA SER A 420 3.27 -44.78 -10.56
C SER A 420 3.86 -46.18 -10.51
N ARG A 421 4.66 -46.51 -11.52
CA ARG A 421 5.31 -47.82 -11.72
C ARG A 421 6.80 -47.62 -11.97
N GLY A 422 7.62 -47.90 -10.96
CA GLY A 422 9.06 -47.63 -11.02
C GLY A 422 9.36 -46.11 -11.00
N ALA A 423 10.54 -45.71 -11.48
CA ALA A 423 11.02 -44.33 -11.37
C ALA A 423 10.31 -43.34 -12.33
N GLU A 424 10.00 -43.75 -13.56
CA GLU A 424 9.40 -42.85 -14.58
C GLU A 424 8.04 -43.34 -15.12
N GLY A 425 7.64 -44.57 -14.79
CA GLY A 425 6.48 -45.23 -15.41
C GLY A 425 5.14 -44.83 -14.77
N LEU A 426 4.10 -44.80 -15.61
CA LEU A 426 2.72 -44.53 -15.21
C LEU A 426 1.80 -45.59 -15.81
N GLY A 427 0.74 -45.93 -15.09
CA GLY A 427 -0.31 -46.82 -15.57
C GLY A 427 -1.56 -46.75 -14.70
N LEU A 428 -2.54 -47.60 -15.02
CA LEU A 428 -3.73 -47.80 -14.20
C LEU A 428 -3.58 -49.07 -13.36
N GLY A 429 -3.87 -48.98 -12.06
CA GLY A 429 -3.94 -50.12 -11.15
C GLY A 429 -5.29 -50.18 -10.45
N GLU A 430 -5.65 -51.32 -9.85
CA GLU A 430 -6.85 -51.37 -9.00
C GLU A 430 -6.72 -50.38 -7.84
N CYS A 431 -7.77 -49.64 -7.54
CA CYS A 431 -7.76 -48.69 -6.43
C CYS A 431 -7.63 -49.43 -5.09
N ARG A 432 -6.53 -49.21 -4.36
CA ARG A 432 -6.22 -49.94 -3.11
C ARG A 432 -6.20 -49.03 -1.89
N GLY A 433 -6.71 -49.53 -0.76
CA GLY A 433 -6.69 -48.86 0.55
C GLY A 433 -7.61 -47.65 0.67
N ILE A 434 -7.75 -47.13 1.89
CA ILE A 434 -8.57 -45.94 2.23
C ILE A 434 -7.72 -45.03 3.15
N GLY A 435 -7.83 -43.71 3.00
CA GLY A 435 -7.15 -42.73 3.86
C GLY A 435 -5.63 -42.98 3.97
N ALA A 436 -5.15 -43.04 5.21
CA ALA A 436 -3.75 -43.30 5.57
C ALA A 436 -3.21 -44.69 5.17
N ASN A 437 -4.06 -45.66 4.82
CA ASN A 437 -3.65 -47.00 4.39
C ASN A 437 -3.49 -47.14 2.86
N ARG A 438 -3.74 -46.08 2.09
CA ARG A 438 -3.58 -46.08 0.63
C ARG A 438 -2.10 -46.13 0.21
N PRO A 439 -1.72 -46.95 -0.79
CA PRO A 439 -0.34 -47.00 -1.28
C PRO A 439 0.14 -45.64 -1.80
N GLN A 440 1.38 -45.28 -1.49
CA GLN A 440 1.97 -44.01 -1.92
C GLN A 440 1.94 -43.84 -3.44
N ALA A 441 2.10 -44.93 -4.20
CA ALA A 441 2.06 -44.93 -5.67
C ALA A 441 0.72 -44.45 -6.27
N GLN A 442 -0.38 -44.47 -5.50
CA GLN A 442 -1.72 -44.02 -5.92
C GLN A 442 -2.16 -42.69 -5.27
N ARG A 443 -1.30 -42.08 -4.44
CA ARG A 443 -1.57 -40.78 -3.82
C ARG A 443 -0.97 -39.68 -4.66
N TRP A 444 -1.73 -38.64 -4.96
CA TRP A 444 -1.30 -37.52 -5.79
C TRP A 444 -1.49 -36.21 -5.04
N GLU A 445 -0.50 -35.33 -5.10
CA GLU A 445 -0.64 -33.94 -4.64
C GLU A 445 -1.03 -33.08 -5.84
N LEU A 446 -2.25 -32.53 -5.80
CA LEU A 446 -2.74 -31.59 -6.81
C LEU A 446 -2.40 -30.17 -6.33
N ILE A 447 -1.41 -29.54 -6.97
CA ILE A 447 -0.92 -28.19 -6.67
C ILE A 447 -0.91 -27.43 -7.98
N GLU A 448 -2.02 -26.82 -8.42
CA GLU A 448 -2.08 -26.21 -9.75
C GLU A 448 -0.91 -25.21 -9.94
N PRO A 449 -0.10 -25.33 -11.02
CA PRO A 449 -0.35 -26.10 -12.23
C PRO A 449 0.34 -27.48 -12.29
N LEU A 450 0.71 -28.09 -11.17
CA LEU A 450 1.44 -29.35 -11.05
C LEU A 450 0.55 -30.46 -10.49
N ILE A 451 0.81 -31.69 -10.94
CA ILE A 451 0.31 -32.93 -10.34
C ILE A 451 1.54 -33.74 -10.00
N ARG A 452 1.77 -34.00 -8.70
CA ARG A 452 3.05 -34.57 -8.25
C ARG A 452 2.91 -35.70 -7.24
N GLN A 453 3.99 -36.45 -7.11
CA GLN A 453 4.26 -37.40 -6.04
C GLN A 453 5.66 -37.10 -5.51
N GLN A 454 5.76 -36.61 -4.27
CA GLN A 454 7.03 -36.13 -3.72
C GLN A 454 7.68 -35.09 -4.64
N ASP A 455 8.91 -35.33 -5.11
CA ASP A 455 9.69 -34.44 -5.97
C ASP A 455 9.47 -34.70 -7.47
N LEU A 456 8.57 -35.61 -7.85
CA LEU A 456 8.30 -35.97 -9.25
C LEU A 456 6.93 -35.48 -9.70
N CYS A 457 6.87 -34.86 -10.87
CA CYS A 457 5.68 -34.26 -11.48
C CYS A 457 5.29 -35.00 -12.77
N LEU A 458 3.99 -35.03 -13.06
CA LEU A 458 3.49 -35.49 -14.36
C LEU A 458 3.99 -34.56 -15.47
N ALA A 459 4.72 -35.11 -16.44
CA ALA A 459 5.27 -34.40 -17.58
C ALA A 459 4.89 -35.08 -18.89
N ILE A 460 4.55 -34.28 -19.90
CA ILE A 460 4.37 -34.78 -21.26
C ILE A 460 5.72 -34.92 -21.97
N THR A 461 5.84 -35.92 -22.85
CA THR A 461 7.05 -36.15 -23.64
C THR A 461 7.17 -35.23 -24.85
N ALA A 462 6.04 -34.81 -25.43
CA ALA A 462 5.95 -33.81 -26.51
C ALA A 462 4.58 -33.13 -26.50
N PHE A 463 4.45 -31.95 -27.14
CA PHE A 463 3.23 -31.14 -27.15
C PHE A 463 2.17 -31.61 -28.18
N THR A 464 2.36 -32.77 -28.79
CA THR A 464 1.47 -33.33 -29.83
C THR A 464 0.54 -34.42 -29.26
N ALA A 465 -0.62 -34.63 -29.90
CA ALA A 465 -1.54 -35.70 -29.50
C ALA A 465 -0.89 -37.08 -29.64
N GLY A 466 -1.21 -38.00 -28.72
CA GLY A 466 -0.60 -39.33 -28.60
C GLY A 466 0.72 -39.36 -27.82
N SER A 467 1.24 -38.20 -27.40
CA SER A 467 2.48 -38.15 -26.61
C SER A 467 2.28 -38.76 -25.24
N LYS A 468 3.25 -39.57 -24.79
CA LYS A 468 3.21 -40.24 -23.48
C LYS A 468 3.36 -39.24 -22.35
N VAL A 469 2.74 -39.57 -21.22
CA VAL A 469 2.95 -38.90 -19.93
C VAL A 469 3.88 -39.77 -19.08
N LYS A 470 4.83 -39.14 -18.39
CA LYS A 470 5.77 -39.81 -17.49
C LYS A 470 6.06 -38.95 -16.27
N MET A 471 6.76 -39.52 -15.29
CA MET A 471 7.23 -38.79 -14.11
C MET A 471 8.60 -38.16 -14.37
N GLU A 472 8.77 -36.88 -14.04
CA GLU A 472 10.04 -36.15 -14.12
C GLU A 472 10.24 -35.28 -12.87
N PRO A 473 11.46 -34.91 -12.49
CA PRO A 473 11.69 -33.95 -11.40
C PRO A 473 10.87 -32.68 -11.56
N CYS A 474 10.17 -32.28 -10.51
CA CYS A 474 9.31 -31.10 -10.51
C CYS A 474 10.11 -29.83 -10.79
N ASN A 475 9.67 -29.05 -11.77
CA ASN A 475 10.25 -27.78 -12.13
C ASN A 475 9.15 -26.75 -12.40
N SER A 476 9.08 -25.72 -11.55
CA SER A 476 8.08 -24.66 -11.65
C SER A 476 8.14 -23.87 -12.97
N LYS A 477 9.26 -23.90 -13.69
CA LYS A 477 9.44 -23.25 -14.99
C LYS A 477 9.20 -24.18 -16.19
N GLU A 478 9.07 -25.48 -15.99
CA GLU A 478 8.93 -26.46 -17.08
C GLU A 478 7.50 -26.44 -17.67
N PRO A 479 7.32 -26.03 -18.94
CA PRO A 479 6.00 -25.98 -19.57
C PRO A 479 5.33 -27.35 -19.77
N ARG A 480 6.09 -28.45 -19.87
CA ARG A 480 5.54 -29.81 -20.05
C ARG A 480 4.83 -30.38 -18.82
N GLN A 481 4.98 -29.72 -17.67
CA GLN A 481 4.45 -30.16 -16.38
C GLN A 481 3.17 -29.42 -15.97
N LYS A 482 2.56 -28.63 -16.88
CA LYS A 482 1.47 -27.70 -16.55
C LYS A 482 0.11 -28.33 -16.80
N TRP A 483 -0.64 -28.61 -15.73
CA TRP A 483 -1.96 -29.24 -15.73
C TRP A 483 -2.99 -28.40 -15.01
N LYS A 484 -4.25 -28.49 -15.45
CA LYS A 484 -5.40 -27.90 -14.78
C LYS A 484 -6.64 -28.79 -14.92
N PRO A 485 -7.59 -28.74 -13.98
CA PRO A 485 -8.87 -29.40 -14.14
C PRO A 485 -9.70 -28.74 -15.26
N LYS A 486 -10.46 -29.55 -16.02
CA LYS A 486 -11.43 -29.11 -17.03
C LYS A 486 -12.67 -29.98 -16.95
N GLY A 487 -13.61 -29.61 -16.09
CA GLY A 487 -14.71 -30.50 -15.69
C GLY A 487 -14.14 -31.73 -15.01
N ALA A 488 -14.56 -32.93 -15.43
CA ALA A 488 -14.00 -34.18 -14.93
C ALA A 488 -12.70 -34.62 -15.65
N ALA A 489 -12.18 -33.84 -16.60
CA ALA A 489 -10.93 -34.15 -17.29
C ALA A 489 -9.74 -33.38 -16.71
N LEU A 490 -8.53 -33.90 -16.94
CA LEU A 490 -7.27 -33.21 -16.64
C LEU A 490 -6.66 -32.70 -17.94
N GLN A 491 -6.55 -31.37 -18.10
CA GLN A 491 -6.05 -30.74 -19.31
C GLN A 491 -4.62 -30.23 -19.11
N HIS A 492 -3.73 -30.56 -20.04
CA HIS A 492 -2.42 -29.93 -20.12
C HIS A 492 -2.55 -28.49 -20.64
N MET A 493 -2.08 -27.52 -19.86
CA MET A 493 -2.37 -26.10 -20.05
C MET A 493 -1.79 -25.51 -21.33
N VAL A 494 -0.62 -25.98 -21.77
CA VAL A 494 0.10 -25.41 -22.93
C VAL A 494 -0.40 -26.01 -24.24
N SER A 495 -0.58 -27.33 -24.32
CA SER A 495 -1.05 -28.00 -25.55
C SER A 495 -2.58 -27.97 -25.69
N GLY A 496 -3.32 -27.77 -24.60
CA GLY A 496 -4.77 -27.84 -24.59
C GLY A 496 -5.34 -29.26 -24.71
N LEU A 497 -4.49 -30.29 -24.68
CA LEU A 497 -4.87 -31.70 -24.76
C LEU A 497 -5.17 -32.29 -23.37
N CYS A 498 -5.96 -33.36 -23.30
CA CYS A 498 -6.39 -33.98 -22.05
C CYS A 498 -5.66 -35.30 -21.79
N LEU A 499 -5.42 -35.60 -20.52
CA LEU A 499 -4.89 -36.88 -20.06
C LEU A 499 -5.88 -37.99 -20.41
N ASP A 500 -5.40 -38.98 -21.15
CA ASP A 500 -6.18 -40.10 -21.65
C ASP A 500 -5.44 -41.40 -21.30
N SER A 501 -6.11 -42.30 -20.59
CA SER A 501 -5.54 -43.60 -20.25
C SER A 501 -5.43 -44.52 -21.46
N GLN A 502 -6.20 -44.29 -22.54
CA GLN A 502 -6.40 -45.17 -23.70
C GLN A 502 -6.86 -46.60 -23.35
N SER A 503 -6.01 -47.37 -22.70
CA SER A 503 -6.21 -48.74 -22.26
C SER A 503 -5.60 -48.95 -20.87
N PRO A 504 -6.20 -49.77 -19.98
CA PRO A 504 -5.66 -50.07 -18.65
C PRO A 504 -4.22 -50.58 -18.61
N THR A 505 -3.75 -51.19 -19.70
CA THR A 505 -2.41 -51.81 -19.79
C THR A 505 -1.34 -50.90 -20.37
N SER A 506 -1.71 -49.76 -20.95
CA SER A 506 -0.78 -48.83 -21.61
C SER A 506 -0.48 -47.61 -20.74
N PRO A 507 0.70 -46.98 -20.89
CA PRO A 507 0.97 -45.70 -20.25
C PRO A 507 -0.02 -44.63 -20.74
N PRO A 508 -0.50 -43.74 -19.85
CA PRO A 508 -1.35 -42.62 -20.26
C PRO A 508 -0.66 -41.71 -21.27
N VAL A 509 -1.47 -41.09 -22.11
CA VAL A 509 -1.03 -40.12 -23.12
C VAL A 509 -1.85 -38.84 -23.02
N ILE A 510 -1.51 -37.84 -23.83
CA ILE A 510 -2.38 -36.69 -24.07
C ILE A 510 -3.12 -36.81 -25.41
N MET A 511 -4.43 -36.59 -25.41
CA MET A 511 -5.29 -36.66 -26.59
C MET A 511 -6.22 -35.44 -26.69
N GLN A 512 -6.92 -35.30 -27.80
CA GLN A 512 -7.94 -34.26 -27.93
C GLN A 512 -8.99 -34.42 -26.82
N CYS A 513 -9.27 -33.34 -26.08
CA CYS A 513 -10.24 -33.36 -24.99
C CYS A 513 -11.65 -33.72 -25.50
N ARG A 514 -12.23 -34.80 -24.98
CA ARG A 514 -13.57 -35.29 -25.31
C ARG A 514 -14.34 -35.62 -24.03
N PRO A 515 -15.35 -34.81 -23.64
CA PRO A 515 -16.02 -34.94 -22.34
C PRO A 515 -16.85 -36.23 -22.18
N GLN A 516 -17.15 -36.95 -23.27
CA GLN A 516 -17.93 -38.19 -23.23
C GLN A 516 -17.06 -39.46 -23.17
N VAL A 517 -15.73 -39.31 -23.22
CA VAL A 517 -14.82 -40.45 -23.25
C VAL A 517 -14.41 -40.81 -21.83
N ALA A 518 -14.84 -41.99 -21.37
CA ALA A 518 -14.54 -42.49 -20.03
C ALA A 518 -13.04 -42.57 -19.71
N SER A 519 -12.17 -42.78 -20.70
CA SER A 519 -10.71 -42.81 -20.51
C SER A 519 -10.07 -41.45 -20.22
N GLN A 520 -10.84 -40.37 -20.31
CA GLN A 520 -10.43 -39.00 -19.97
C GLN A 520 -11.15 -38.45 -18.73
N ILE A 521 -12.02 -39.25 -18.11
CA ILE A 521 -12.76 -38.86 -16.91
C ILE A 521 -11.96 -39.31 -15.70
N TRP A 522 -11.51 -38.34 -14.92
CA TRP A 522 -10.72 -38.52 -13.71
C TRP A 522 -11.51 -37.94 -12.54
N GLU A 523 -11.90 -38.79 -11.60
CA GLU A 523 -12.63 -38.44 -10.39
C GLU A 523 -11.63 -38.24 -9.25
N PRO A 524 -11.22 -36.99 -8.92
CA PRO A 524 -10.36 -36.75 -7.77
C PRO A 524 -11.12 -37.04 -6.48
N GLN A 525 -10.62 -37.99 -5.69
CA GLN A 525 -11.12 -38.23 -4.33
C GLN A 525 -10.13 -37.64 -3.33
N VAL A 526 -10.53 -36.56 -2.65
CA VAL A 526 -9.71 -35.91 -1.61
C VAL A 526 -9.46 -36.91 -0.48
N ILE A 527 -8.20 -37.08 -0.11
CA ILE A 527 -7.77 -37.89 1.02
C ILE A 527 -7.68 -36.95 2.22
N THR A 528 -8.67 -37.03 3.12
CA THR A 528 -8.62 -36.37 4.44
C THR A 528 -7.81 -37.16 5.44
#